data_AF-A0A093XVP0-F1
#
_entry.id   AF-A0A093XVP0-F1
#
_cell.length_a   1.000
_cell.length_b   1.000
_cell.length_c   1.000
_cell.angle_alpha   90.00
_cell.angle_beta   90.00
_cell.angle_gamma   90.00
#
_symmetry.space_group_name_H-M   'P 1'
#
loop_
_entity.id
_entity.type
_entity.pdbx_description
1 polymer ?
#
loop_
_entity_poly.entity_id
_entity_poly.type
_entity_poly.pdbx_seq_one_letter_code
_entity_poly.pdbx_strand_id
1 'polypeptide(L)'
;MSATAADAGSIPIFLLKTKSTPHDGYEEFFSATKLGGHDLAPAFVPVLEHTLLEPGLDTVRQLLRSQRINNTGDEGTYGGMIFTSQRAVEAFAGLVAE
;
A
#
# COMPACT_ATOMS: atom_id res chain seq x y z
N MET A 1 -12.55 10.52 -17.12
CA MET A 1 -12.48 9.10 -16.72
C MET A 1 -13.68 8.84 -15.82
N SER A 2 -14.64 8.05 -16.31
CA SER A 2 -15.93 7.84 -15.62
C SER A 2 -15.71 6.86 -14.48
N ALA A 3 -15.87 7.33 -13.24
CA ALA A 3 -15.97 6.46 -12.08
C ALA A 3 -17.29 5.70 -12.21
N THR A 4 -17.22 4.43 -12.57
CA THR A 4 -18.37 3.52 -12.53
C THR A 4 -18.84 3.45 -11.08
N ALA A 5 -20.13 3.67 -10.85
CA ALA A 5 -20.74 3.63 -9.53
C ALA A 5 -20.30 2.35 -8.80
N ALA A 6 -19.75 2.48 -7.60
CA ALA A 6 -19.45 1.34 -6.75
C ALA A 6 -20.77 0.59 -6.53
N ASP A 7 -20.87 -0.62 -7.08
CA ASP A 7 -21.98 -1.52 -6.77
C ASP A 7 -22.01 -1.68 -5.25
N ALA A 8 -23.16 -1.42 -4.63
CA ALA A 8 -23.30 -1.19 -3.19
C ALA A 8 -22.93 -2.39 -2.29
N GLY A 9 -22.40 -3.49 -2.85
CA GLY A 9 -21.93 -4.68 -2.14
C GLY A 9 -20.46 -5.06 -2.39
N SER A 10 -19.73 -4.34 -3.24
CA SER A 10 -18.32 -4.64 -3.55
C SER A 10 -17.35 -3.79 -2.72
N ILE A 11 -16.24 -4.39 -2.29
CA ILE A 11 -15.20 -3.70 -1.52
C ILE A 11 -14.21 -3.06 -2.51
N PRO A 12 -14.05 -1.73 -2.51
CA PRO A 12 -13.10 -1.07 -3.39
C PRO A 12 -11.66 -1.36 -2.98
N ILE A 13 -10.80 -1.65 -3.96
CA ILE A 13 -9.36 -1.81 -3.78
C ILE A 13 -8.64 -0.81 -4.68
N PHE A 14 -8.00 0.19 -4.09
CA PHE A 14 -7.23 1.17 -4.85
C PHE A 14 -5.79 0.70 -5.05
N LEU A 15 -5.43 0.45 -6.31
CA LEU A 15 -4.09 0.07 -6.73
C LEU A 15 -3.32 1.33 -7.11
N LEU A 16 -2.43 1.81 -6.23
CA LEU A 16 -1.58 2.98 -6.46
C LEU A 16 -0.41 2.65 -7.41
N LYS A 17 -0.74 2.28 -8.64
CA LYS A 17 0.20 1.94 -9.70
C LYS A 17 -0.41 2.22 -11.07
N THR A 18 0.46 2.37 -12.06
CA THR A 18 0.03 2.27 -13.46
C THR A 18 -0.26 0.80 -13.80
N LYS A 19 -1.40 0.53 -14.42
CA LYS A 19 -1.80 -0.81 -14.88
C LYS A 19 -0.73 -1.40 -15.80
N SER A 20 -0.28 -2.60 -15.49
CA SER A 20 0.67 -3.36 -16.32
C SER A 20 -0.02 -3.85 -17.61
N THR A 21 0.75 -3.98 -18.71
CA THR A 21 0.24 -4.48 -20.00
C THR A 21 1.08 -5.66 -20.49
N PRO A 22 0.48 -6.65 -21.19
CA PRO A 22 -0.94 -6.76 -21.56
C PRO A 22 -1.87 -7.17 -20.42
N HIS A 23 -1.32 -7.66 -19.30
CA HIS A 23 -2.06 -8.20 -18.16
C HIS A 23 -1.55 -7.57 -16.86
N ASP A 24 -2.42 -7.43 -15.87
CA ASP A 24 -2.07 -6.96 -14.53
C ASP A 24 -2.50 -7.98 -13.48
N GLY A 25 -1.52 -8.68 -12.90
CA GLY A 25 -1.79 -9.77 -11.97
C GLY A 25 -2.53 -9.35 -10.69
N TYR A 26 -2.44 -8.08 -10.27
CA TYR A 26 -3.22 -7.62 -9.11
C TYR A 26 -4.69 -7.43 -9.47
N GLU A 27 -4.97 -6.82 -10.61
CA GLU A 27 -6.34 -6.70 -11.10
C GLU A 27 -6.96 -8.08 -11.29
N GLU A 28 -6.26 -9.00 -11.95
CA GLU A 28 -6.74 -10.38 -12.16
C GLU A 28 -6.99 -11.11 -10.85
N PHE A 29 -6.02 -11.06 -9.93
CA PHE A 29 -6.15 -11.71 -8.64
C PHE A 29 -7.32 -11.17 -7.83
N PHE A 30 -7.43 -9.84 -7.67
CA PHE A 30 -8.47 -9.24 -6.85
C PHE A 30 -9.84 -9.33 -7.50
N SER A 31 -9.93 -9.24 -8.83
CA SER A 31 -11.23 -9.43 -9.53
C SER A 31 -11.75 -10.86 -9.41
N ALA A 32 -10.86 -11.85 -9.22
CA ALA A 32 -11.23 -13.25 -9.00
C ALA A 32 -11.38 -13.63 -7.52
N THR A 33 -11.00 -12.76 -6.59
CA THR A 33 -10.98 -13.03 -5.15
C THR A 33 -12.24 -12.49 -4.47
N LYS A 34 -12.78 -13.27 -3.53
CA LYS A 34 -13.82 -12.82 -2.60
C LYS A 34 -13.26 -12.71 -1.19
N LEU A 35 -13.61 -11.64 -0.48
CA LEU A 35 -13.23 -11.43 0.93
C LEU A 35 -14.49 -11.46 1.80
N GLY A 36 -14.61 -12.45 2.68
CA GLY A 36 -15.81 -12.60 3.52
C GLY A 36 -17.11 -12.76 2.72
N GLY A 37 -17.03 -13.31 1.50
CA GLY A 37 -18.16 -13.44 0.58
C GLY A 37 -18.43 -12.21 -0.31
N HIS A 38 -17.76 -11.09 -0.06
CA HIS A 38 -17.88 -9.87 -0.85
C HIS A 38 -16.95 -9.89 -2.06
N ASP A 39 -17.44 -9.38 -3.19
CA ASP A 39 -16.62 -9.11 -4.37
C ASP A 39 -15.68 -7.94 -4.11
N LEU A 40 -14.51 -8.00 -4.73
CA LEU A 40 -13.51 -6.93 -4.67
C LEU A 40 -13.51 -6.17 -5.99
N ALA A 41 -13.45 -4.84 -5.90
CA ALA A 41 -13.45 -3.95 -7.06
C ALA A 41 -12.10 -3.22 -7.16
N PRO A 42 -11.09 -3.80 -7.86
CA PRO A 42 -9.81 -3.15 -8.05
C PRO A 42 -9.93 -1.95 -9.00
N ALA A 43 -9.37 -0.81 -8.59
CA ALA A 43 -9.31 0.41 -9.38
C ALA A 43 -7.89 0.96 -9.38
N PHE A 44 -7.35 1.22 -10.56
CA PHE A 44 -6.02 1.82 -10.70
C PHE A 44 -6.09 3.32 -10.43
N VAL A 45 -5.26 3.76 -9.48
CA VAL A 45 -5.01 5.16 -9.19
C VAL A 45 -3.58 5.45 -9.64
N PRO A 46 -3.38 6.18 -10.75
CA PRO A 46 -2.04 6.42 -11.27
C PRO A 46 -1.23 7.25 -10.27
N VAL A 47 0.04 6.88 -10.11
CA VAL A 47 1.00 7.67 -9.36
C VAL A 47 1.38 8.88 -10.22
N LEU A 48 0.93 10.07 -9.81
CA LEU A 48 1.19 11.31 -10.55
C LEU A 48 2.61 11.83 -10.31
N GLU A 49 3.07 11.77 -9.06
CA GLU A 49 4.37 12.27 -8.66
C GLU A 49 5.03 11.33 -7.64
N HIS A 50 6.35 11.20 -7.74
CA HIS A 50 7.18 10.50 -6.77
C HIS A 50 7.85 11.53 -5.87
N THR A 51 7.13 12.01 -4.87
CA THR A 51 7.67 12.93 -3.86
C THR A 51 7.78 12.20 -2.52
N LEU A 52 8.85 12.50 -1.78
CA LEU A 52 8.96 12.10 -0.40
C LEU A 52 8.07 13.02 0.42
N LEU A 53 7.10 12.44 1.12
CA LEU A 53 6.26 13.17 2.04
C LEU A 53 6.91 13.13 3.42
N GLU A 54 7.58 14.22 3.78
CA GLU A 54 8.28 14.34 5.07
C GLU A 54 7.41 13.95 6.29
N PRO A 55 6.13 14.34 6.41
CA PRO A 55 5.29 13.90 7.53
C PRO A 55 5.10 12.36 7.59
N GLY A 56 5.08 11.70 6.43
CA GLY A 56 5.03 10.24 6.35
C GLY A 56 6.35 9.61 6.79
N LEU A 57 7.47 10.20 6.37
CA LEU A 57 8.80 9.77 6.80
C LEU A 57 9.01 9.98 8.31
N ASP A 58 8.53 11.09 8.87
CA ASP A 58 8.54 11.36 10.32
C ASP A 58 7.80 10.27 11.09
N THR A 59 6.65 9.84 10.59
CA THR A 59 5.87 8.75 11.19
C THR A 59 6.67 7.44 11.19
N VAL A 60 7.27 7.08 10.05
CA VAL A 60 8.13 5.88 9.96
C VAL A 60 9.34 6.00 10.89
N ARG A 61 9.98 7.18 10.95
CA ARG A 61 11.11 7.46 11.83
C ARG A 61 10.74 7.22 13.30
N GLN A 62 9.58 7.72 13.72
CA GLN A 62 9.09 7.52 15.07
C GLN A 62 8.80 6.05 15.36
N LEU A 63 8.16 5.32 14.43
CA LEU A 63 7.88 3.90 14.59
C LEU A 63 9.15 3.07 14.76
N LEU A 64 10.21 3.37 13.99
CA LEU A 64 11.50 2.69 14.10
C LEU A 64 12.23 3.04 15.40
N ARG A 65 12.34 4.34 15.73
CA ARG A 65 13.04 4.79 16.95
C ARG A 65 12.39 4.28 18.22
N SER A 66 11.06 4.23 18.24
CA SER A 66 10.28 3.70 19.37
C SER A 66 10.10 2.17 19.30
N GLN A 67 10.81 1.48 18.40
CA GLN A 67 10.77 0.03 18.22
C GLN A 67 9.35 -0.55 18.10
N ARG A 68 8.42 0.20 17.49
CA ARG A 68 7.00 -0.16 17.35
C ARG A 68 6.74 -1.13 16.20
N ILE A 69 7.76 -1.45 15.42
CA ILE A 69 7.74 -2.51 14.42
C ILE A 69 8.50 -3.70 15.00
N ASN A 70 7.81 -4.61 15.67
CA ASN A 70 8.40 -5.76 16.32
C ASN A 70 7.42 -6.94 16.39
N ASN A 71 7.94 -8.13 16.69
CA ASN A 71 7.16 -9.36 16.85
C ASN A 71 7.19 -9.86 18.31
N THR A 72 7.36 -8.95 19.27
CA THR A 72 7.54 -9.25 20.69
C THR A 72 6.48 -8.51 21.53
N GLY A 73 5.33 -9.15 21.74
CA GLY A 73 4.33 -8.75 22.75
C GLY A 73 3.70 -7.36 22.59
N ASP A 74 2.80 -7.02 23.53
CA ASP A 74 1.75 -5.98 23.50
C ASP A 74 2.13 -4.52 23.13
N GLU A 75 3.40 -4.23 22.82
CA GLU A 75 3.86 -2.88 22.45
C GLU A 75 4.15 -2.71 20.96
N GLY A 76 4.17 -3.77 20.16
CA GLY A 76 4.30 -3.68 18.70
C GLY A 76 3.04 -3.11 18.05
N THR A 77 3.15 -1.94 17.41
CA THR A 77 2.05 -1.40 16.59
C THR A 77 1.92 -2.17 15.27
N TYR A 78 3.05 -2.61 14.71
CA TYR A 78 3.11 -3.38 13.48
C TYR A 78 4.04 -4.58 13.64
N GLY A 79 3.66 -5.74 13.08
CA GLY A 79 4.48 -6.95 13.09
C GLY A 79 5.60 -6.98 12.05
N GLY A 80 5.59 -6.05 11.10
CA GLY A 80 6.56 -5.98 10.01
C GLY A 80 6.23 -4.87 9.02
N MET A 81 7.08 -4.74 8.00
CA MET A 81 6.95 -3.74 6.93
C MET A 81 7.24 -4.38 5.58
N ILE A 82 6.47 -3.99 4.56
CA ILE A 82 6.60 -4.50 3.18
C ILE A 82 6.90 -3.32 2.26
N PHE A 83 7.93 -3.44 1.43
CA PHE A 83 8.25 -2.47 0.38
C PHE A 83 7.69 -2.94 -0.95
N THR A 84 6.92 -2.08 -1.62
CA THR A 84 6.24 -2.39 -2.88
C THR A 84 6.80 -1.63 -4.08
N SER A 85 7.82 -0.78 -3.88
CA SER A 85 8.50 -0.05 -4.94
C SER A 85 9.95 0.28 -4.57
N GLN A 86 10.80 0.49 -5.58
CA GLN A 86 12.17 0.96 -5.39
C GLN A 86 12.23 2.29 -4.63
N ARG A 87 11.29 3.22 -4.90
CA ARG A 87 11.25 4.53 -4.24
C ARG A 87 11.03 4.41 -2.73
N ALA A 88 10.20 3.46 -2.30
CA ALA A 88 10.00 3.18 -0.88
C ALA A 88 11.26 2.64 -0.21
N VAL A 89 12.05 1.82 -0.93
CA VAL A 89 13.35 1.32 -0.44
C VAL A 89 14.36 2.47 -0.33
N GLU A 90 14.46 3.34 -1.33
CA GLU A 90 15.36 4.49 -1.32
C GLU A 90 15.04 5.47 -0.18
N ALA A 91 13.76 5.76 0.03
CA ALA A 91 13.29 6.61 1.12
C ALA A 91 13.67 6.05 2.49
N PHE A 92 13.45 4.75 2.69
CA PHE A 92 13.80 4.07 3.93
C PHE A 92 15.31 4.01 4.16
N ALA A 93 16.10 3.75 3.11
CA ALA A 93 17.56 3.74 3.21
C ALA A 93 18.12 5.10 3.66
N GLY A 94 17.55 6.19 3.13
CA GLY A 94 17.89 7.54 3.59
C GLY A 94 17.59 7.74 5.08
N LEU A 95 16.40 7.32 5.53
CA LEU A 95 15.95 7.48 6.90
C LEU A 95 16.78 6.68 7.92
N VAL A 96 17.26 5.48 7.56
CA VAL A 96 18.11 4.64 8.44
C VAL A 96 19.57 5.11 8.49
N ALA A 97 20.01 5.88 7.49
CA ALA A 97 21.37 6.43 7.45
C ALA A 97 21.53 7.71 8.31
N GLU A 98 20.43 8.26 8.85
CA GLU A 98 20.41 9.39 9.79
C GLU A 98 20.87 9.02 11.20
#